data_AF-A0A150ALV7-F1
#
_entry.id   AF-A0A150ALV7-F1
#
_cell.length_a   1.000
_cell.length_b   1.000
_cell.length_c   1.000
_cell.angle_alpha   90.00
_cell.angle_beta   90.00
_cell.angle_gamma   90.00
#
_symmetry.space_group_name_H-M   'P 1'
#
loop_
_entity.id
_entity.type
_entity.pdbx_description
1 polymer ?
#
loop_
_entity_poly.entity_id
_entity_poly.type
_entity_poly.pdbx_seq_one_letter_code
_entity_poly.pdbx_strand_id
1 'polypeptide(L)'
;MTAHSICQAQSINFEKVLSTYYIEEDKDLLPHSIEFLNSEETDSEILRYVIVGFYGGLFIKNPAIKKQFKENIEQFNNPEINKMFSGLIEGNIEKIMENYAISPSHNDMNWAAFFSTGDTQYLQKILRNASYASNREDLNLFLTGASAKWSLCSNAKQHQLVKDFLLQNEEYEEIAEEVLTMKPSDLENEIYNVVKEERAKGNWL
;
A
#
# COMPACT_ATOMS: atom_id res chain seq x y z
N MET A 1 -34.09 -17.46 31.81
CA MET A 1 -33.69 -18.00 30.50
C MET A 1 -34.35 -17.13 29.45
N THR A 2 -33.67 -16.39 28.58
CA THR A 2 -32.25 -16.38 28.20
C THR A 2 -31.87 -14.96 27.76
N ALA A 3 -30.62 -14.59 28.03
CA ALA A 3 -29.97 -13.38 27.57
C ALA A 3 -29.79 -13.41 26.04
N HIS A 4 -30.14 -12.32 25.37
CA HIS A 4 -29.61 -11.94 24.07
C HIS A 4 -29.39 -10.42 24.07
N SER A 5 -28.36 -10.04 24.81
CA SER A 5 -27.59 -8.83 24.59
C SER A 5 -26.14 -9.21 24.81
N ILE A 6 -25.26 -8.58 24.02
CA ILE A 6 -23.79 -8.63 23.97
C ILE A 6 -23.26 -9.26 22.68
N CYS A 7 -22.39 -8.50 22.01
CA CYS A 7 -21.62 -8.75 20.78
C CYS A 7 -22.32 -8.47 19.43
N GLN A 8 -22.65 -7.21 19.19
CA GLN A 8 -22.22 -6.60 17.92
C GLN A 8 -20.75 -6.18 18.12
N ALA A 9 -19.82 -7.07 17.78
CA ALA A 9 -18.43 -6.67 17.65
C ALA A 9 -18.36 -5.58 16.58
N GLN A 10 -17.86 -4.40 16.94
CA GLN A 10 -17.55 -3.36 15.97
C GLN A 10 -16.57 -3.98 14.98
N SER A 11 -16.99 -4.21 13.73
CA SER A 11 -16.09 -4.67 12.68
C SER A 11 -14.93 -3.67 12.63
N ILE A 12 -13.75 -4.11 13.05
CA ILE A 12 -12.56 -3.28 13.01
C ILE A 12 -12.34 -2.90 11.55
N ASN A 13 -12.20 -1.60 11.28
CA ASN A 13 -11.83 -1.16 9.95
C ASN A 13 -10.36 -1.56 9.73
N PHE A 14 -10.13 -2.79 9.26
CA PHE A 14 -8.79 -3.33 9.05
C PHE A 14 -7.99 -2.51 8.04
N GLU A 15 -8.64 -1.80 7.13
CA GLU A 15 -7.99 -0.84 6.23
C GLU A 15 -7.29 0.28 7.01
N LYS A 16 -7.85 0.71 8.14
CA LYS A 16 -7.21 1.67 9.04
C LYS A 16 -5.93 1.07 9.64
N VAL A 17 -5.96 -0.18 10.07
CA VAL A 17 -4.75 -0.87 10.57
C VAL A 17 -3.68 -0.89 9.48
N LEU A 18 -4.05 -1.28 8.25
CA LEU A 18 -3.13 -1.36 7.12
C LEU A 18 -2.50 -0.01 6.72
N SER A 19 -3.13 1.12 7.06
CA SER A 19 -2.66 2.47 6.72
C SER A 19 -2.01 3.24 7.89
N THR A 20 -2.10 2.75 9.12
CA THR A 20 -1.64 3.51 10.32
C THR A 20 -0.75 2.71 11.27
N TYR A 21 -0.40 1.46 10.94
CA TYR A 21 0.29 0.55 11.85
C TYR A 21 1.59 1.12 12.45
N TYR A 22 2.43 1.80 11.68
CA TYR A 22 3.68 2.39 12.19
C TYR A 22 3.46 3.47 13.27
N ILE A 23 2.24 3.99 13.39
CA ILE A 23 1.83 4.97 14.40
C ILE A 23 1.13 4.27 15.56
N GLU A 24 0.16 3.40 15.26
CA GLU A 24 -0.77 2.85 16.26
C GLU A 24 -0.28 1.52 16.87
N GLU A 25 0.58 0.79 16.16
CA GLU A 25 1.11 -0.54 16.53
C GLU A 25 0.03 -1.46 17.12
N ASP A 26 -0.95 -1.85 16.30
CA ASP A 26 -2.07 -2.69 16.73
C ASP A 26 -1.57 -3.96 17.46
N LYS A 27 -1.92 -4.06 18.74
CA LYS A 27 -1.51 -5.15 19.64
C LYS A 27 -2.22 -6.46 19.33
N ASP A 28 -3.38 -6.38 18.71
CA ASP A 28 -4.23 -7.50 18.34
C ASP A 28 -4.18 -7.74 16.82
N LEU A 29 -3.08 -7.31 16.18
CA LEU A 29 -2.87 -7.45 14.74
C LEU A 29 -3.16 -8.88 14.26
N LEU A 30 -2.58 -9.91 14.89
CA LEU A 30 -2.75 -11.30 14.44
C LEU A 30 -4.24 -11.74 14.48
N PRO A 31 -4.97 -11.63 15.62
CA PRO A 31 -6.40 -11.88 15.65
C PRO A 31 -7.19 -11.12 14.57
N HIS A 32 -6.96 -9.81 14.42
CA HIS A 32 -7.66 -9.00 13.42
C HIS A 32 -7.36 -9.44 11.98
N SER A 33 -6.11 -9.87 11.74
CA SER A 33 -5.67 -10.38 10.43
C SER A 33 -6.35 -11.70 10.08
N ILE A 34 -6.46 -12.60 11.06
CA ILE A 34 -7.14 -13.89 10.89
C ILE A 34 -8.63 -13.66 10.62
N GLU A 35 -9.27 -12.78 11.39
CA GLU A 35 -10.68 -12.43 11.18
C GLU A 35 -10.91 -11.87 9.77
N PHE A 36 -10.17 -10.83 9.40
CA PHE A 36 -10.31 -10.15 8.11
C PHE A 36 -10.04 -11.06 6.91
N LEU A 37 -8.92 -11.81 6.92
CA LEU A 37 -8.53 -12.64 5.77
C LEU A 37 -9.34 -13.93 5.66
N ASN A 38 -10.05 -14.32 6.71
CA ASN A 38 -11.01 -15.43 6.66
C ASN A 38 -12.43 -14.99 6.27
N SER A 39 -12.80 -13.72 6.51
CA SER A 39 -14.14 -13.20 6.20
C SER A 39 -14.31 -12.74 4.76
N GLU A 40 -13.24 -12.23 4.15
CA GLU A 40 -13.28 -11.69 2.79
C GLU A 40 -13.20 -12.82 1.73
N GLU A 41 -13.99 -12.68 0.65
CA GLU A 41 -13.66 -13.34 -0.62
C GLU A 41 -12.35 -12.73 -1.11
N THR A 42 -11.24 -13.28 -0.63
CA THR A 42 -9.87 -12.77 -0.73
C THR A 42 -9.28 -12.93 -2.15
N ASP A 43 -10.11 -12.76 -3.18
CA ASP A 43 -9.75 -12.96 -4.60
C ASP A 43 -9.41 -11.63 -5.33
N SER A 44 -9.34 -10.52 -4.60
CA SER A 44 -8.88 -9.25 -5.17
C SER A 44 -7.35 -9.25 -5.32
N GLU A 45 -6.85 -9.24 -6.55
CA GLU A 45 -5.43 -9.09 -6.82
C GLU A 45 -4.83 -7.85 -6.14
N ILE A 46 -5.57 -6.74 -6.07
CA ILE A 46 -5.13 -5.50 -5.42
C ILE A 46 -4.86 -5.73 -3.93
N LEU A 47 -5.76 -6.43 -3.24
CA LEU A 47 -5.58 -6.75 -1.83
C LEU A 47 -4.30 -7.55 -1.61
N ARG A 48 -3.96 -8.47 -2.53
CA ARG A 48 -2.72 -9.25 -2.46
C ARG A 48 -1.47 -8.35 -2.46
N TYR A 49 -1.41 -7.30 -3.28
CA TYR A 49 -0.29 -6.35 -3.26
C TYR A 49 -0.16 -5.66 -1.90
N VAL A 50 -1.28 -5.22 -1.33
CA VAL A 50 -1.31 -4.55 -0.02
C VAL A 50 -0.84 -5.52 1.08
N ILE A 51 -1.35 -6.75 1.12
CA ILE A 51 -0.97 -7.74 2.14
C ILE A 51 0.51 -8.13 2.00
N VAL A 52 1.01 -8.36 0.78
CA VAL A 52 2.43 -8.66 0.53
C VAL A 52 3.32 -7.51 1.02
N GLY A 53 3.00 -6.27 0.67
CA GLY A 53 3.76 -5.10 1.11
C GLY A 53 3.73 -4.92 2.62
N PHE A 54 2.54 -4.94 3.22
CA PHE A 54 2.33 -4.73 4.65
C PHE A 54 3.10 -5.75 5.48
N TYR A 55 2.80 -7.05 5.32
CA TYR A 55 3.41 -8.08 6.15
C TYR A 55 4.85 -8.36 5.78
N GLY A 56 5.21 -8.21 4.50
CA GLY A 56 6.58 -8.34 4.06
C GLY A 56 7.51 -7.33 4.75
N GLY A 57 7.12 -6.05 4.76
CA GLY A 57 7.83 -5.01 5.51
C GLY A 57 7.81 -5.26 7.02
N LEU A 58 6.64 -5.59 7.56
CA LEU A 58 6.47 -5.81 9.00
C LEU A 58 7.32 -6.96 9.52
N PHE A 59 7.42 -8.07 8.79
CA PHE A 59 8.18 -9.23 9.20
C PHE A 59 9.70 -9.01 9.18
N ILE A 60 10.19 -8.06 8.36
CA ILE A 60 11.57 -7.59 8.45
C ILE A 60 11.77 -6.75 9.71
N LYS A 61 10.89 -5.76 9.92
CA LYS A 61 11.01 -4.81 11.03
C LYS A 61 10.81 -5.49 12.39
N ASN A 62 9.91 -6.47 12.47
CA ASN A 62 9.48 -7.12 13.69
C ASN A 62 9.50 -8.67 13.57
N PRO A 63 10.66 -9.29 13.85
CA PRO A 63 10.81 -10.75 13.84
C PRO A 63 9.92 -11.48 14.87
N ALA A 64 9.48 -10.81 15.94
CA ALA A 64 8.59 -11.40 16.93
C ALA A 64 7.18 -11.59 16.36
N ILE A 65 6.65 -10.59 15.65
CA ILE A 65 5.37 -10.70 14.92
C ILE A 65 5.48 -11.77 13.84
N LYS A 66 6.58 -11.79 13.08
CA LYS A 66 6.84 -12.85 12.09
C LYS A 66 6.74 -14.25 12.72
N LYS A 67 7.33 -14.44 13.89
CA LYS A 67 7.25 -15.71 14.65
C LYS A 67 5.82 -16.03 15.06
N GLN A 68 5.06 -15.05 15.58
CA GLN A 68 3.66 -15.25 15.95
C GLN A 68 2.81 -15.69 14.75
N PHE A 69 2.95 -15.04 13.60
CA PHE A 69 2.24 -15.44 12.38
C PHE A 69 2.63 -16.85 11.91
N LYS A 70 3.92 -17.21 12.00
CA LYS A 70 4.38 -18.56 11.68
C LYS A 70 3.74 -19.62 12.58
N GLU A 71 3.66 -19.36 13.88
CA GLU A 71 3.09 -20.30 14.86
C GLU A 71 1.57 -20.47 14.72
N ASN A 72 0.89 -19.51 14.07
CA ASN A 72 -0.57 -19.47 13.96
C ASN A 72 -1.05 -19.55 12.51
N ILE A 73 -0.19 -19.94 11.57
CA ILE A 73 -0.52 -19.95 10.14
C ILE A 73 -1.72 -20.86 9.83
N GLU A 74 -1.87 -21.98 10.54
CA GLU A 74 -2.99 -22.91 10.36
C GLU A 74 -4.37 -22.30 10.68
N GLN A 75 -4.44 -21.11 11.29
CA GLN A 75 -5.69 -20.41 11.58
C GLN A 75 -6.26 -19.65 10.36
N PHE A 76 -5.49 -19.48 9.28
CA PHE A 76 -6.01 -18.93 8.03
C PHE A 76 -6.71 -20.06 7.25
N ASN A 77 -7.99 -19.90 6.95
CA ASN A 77 -8.82 -20.92 6.30
C ASN A 77 -8.60 -20.98 4.78
N ASN A 78 -8.10 -19.89 4.18
CA ASN A 78 -7.82 -19.81 2.75
C ASN A 78 -6.41 -20.39 2.43
N PRO A 79 -6.29 -21.47 1.64
CA PRO A 79 -5.00 -22.06 1.26
C PRO A 79 -4.05 -21.10 0.52
N GLU A 80 -4.57 -20.18 -0.28
CA GLU A 80 -3.73 -19.21 -1.00
C GLU A 80 -3.17 -18.15 -0.05
N ILE A 81 -3.95 -17.73 0.96
CA ILE A 81 -3.46 -16.85 2.04
C ILE A 81 -2.36 -17.55 2.84
N ASN A 82 -2.56 -18.83 3.20
CA ASN A 82 -1.53 -19.64 3.86
C ASN A 82 -0.23 -19.74 3.06
N LYS A 83 -0.35 -20.03 1.76
CA LYS A 83 0.79 -20.12 0.86
C LYS A 83 1.51 -18.78 0.73
N MET A 84 0.77 -17.68 0.64
CA MET A 84 1.32 -16.33 0.60
C MET A 84 2.10 -16.01 1.88
N PHE A 85 1.49 -16.20 3.06
CA PHE A 85 2.18 -15.96 4.33
C PHE A 85 3.39 -16.86 4.52
N SER A 86 3.31 -18.14 4.14
CA SER A 86 4.46 -19.05 4.15
C SER A 86 5.60 -18.48 3.31
N GLY A 87 5.30 -18.02 2.10
CA GLY A 87 6.26 -17.37 1.21
C GLY A 87 6.88 -16.09 1.80
N LEU A 88 6.08 -15.26 2.47
CA LEU A 88 6.57 -14.05 3.14
C LEU A 88 7.42 -14.37 4.38
N ILE A 89 7.07 -15.42 5.12
CA ILE A 89 7.80 -15.86 6.32
C ILE A 89 9.16 -16.45 5.92
N GLU A 90 9.23 -17.21 4.85
CA GLU A 90 10.46 -17.90 4.42
C GLU A 90 11.32 -17.05 3.48
N GLY A 91 10.70 -16.13 2.76
CA GLY A 91 11.34 -15.35 1.71
C GLY A 91 12.05 -14.08 2.16
N ASN A 92 12.62 -13.40 1.17
CA ASN A 92 13.15 -12.04 1.28
C ASN A 92 12.17 -11.10 0.55
N ILE A 93 11.56 -10.16 1.29
CA ILE A 93 10.53 -9.28 0.72
C ILE A 93 11.06 -8.38 -0.38
N GLU A 94 12.30 -7.91 -0.30
CA GLU A 94 12.89 -7.04 -1.33
C GLU A 94 12.90 -7.78 -2.67
N LYS A 95 13.38 -9.03 -2.65
CA LYS A 95 13.35 -9.91 -3.84
C LYS A 95 11.94 -10.24 -4.31
N ILE A 96 11.00 -10.43 -3.37
CA ILE A 96 9.59 -10.70 -3.71
C ILE A 96 9.00 -9.49 -4.43
N MET A 97 9.18 -8.28 -3.87
CA MET A 97 8.66 -7.04 -4.43
C MET A 97 9.32 -6.67 -5.77
N GLU A 98 10.62 -6.94 -5.93
CA GLU A 98 11.36 -6.71 -7.20
C GLU A 98 10.81 -7.51 -8.39
N ASN A 99 10.13 -8.63 -8.15
CA ASN A 99 9.52 -9.43 -9.21
C ASN A 99 8.20 -8.85 -9.74
N TYR A 100 7.64 -7.83 -9.09
CA TYR A 100 6.42 -7.18 -9.54
C TYR A 100 6.71 -6.09 -10.57
N ALA A 101 5.92 -6.09 -11.64
CA ALA A 101 5.98 -5.03 -12.64
C ALA A 101 5.69 -3.66 -12.00
N ILE A 102 6.30 -2.60 -12.55
CA ILE A 102 5.95 -1.23 -12.20
C ILE A 102 4.49 -1.00 -12.61
N SER A 103 3.63 -0.72 -11.64
CA SER A 103 2.19 -0.52 -11.81
C SER A 103 1.63 0.33 -10.67
N PRO A 104 0.40 0.84 -10.78
CA PRO A 104 -0.28 1.46 -9.63
C PRO A 104 -0.35 0.54 -8.41
N SER A 105 -0.62 -0.76 -8.60
CA SER A 105 -0.66 -1.73 -7.51
C SER A 105 0.71 -1.96 -6.85
N HIS A 106 1.80 -1.77 -7.60
CA HIS A 106 3.14 -1.75 -7.01
C HIS A 106 3.35 -0.52 -6.12
N ASN A 107 2.74 0.64 -6.41
CA ASN A 107 2.73 1.75 -5.47
C ASN A 107 1.97 1.38 -4.19
N ASP A 108 0.81 0.72 -4.28
CA ASP A 108 0.05 0.26 -3.12
C ASP A 108 0.86 -0.69 -2.24
N MET A 109 1.62 -1.60 -2.85
CA MET A 109 2.53 -2.49 -2.13
C MET A 109 3.64 -1.73 -1.38
N ASN A 110 4.22 -0.68 -1.99
CA ASN A 110 5.21 0.15 -1.31
C ASN A 110 4.57 1.01 -0.20
N TRP A 111 3.36 1.52 -0.41
CA TRP A 111 2.60 2.23 0.64
C TRP A 111 2.33 1.34 1.84
N ALA A 112 1.86 0.12 1.60
CA ALA A 112 1.59 -0.85 2.64
C ALA A 112 2.86 -1.20 3.44
N ALA A 113 4.00 -1.35 2.77
CA ALA A 113 5.28 -1.57 3.43
C ALA A 113 5.76 -0.36 4.24
N PHE A 114 5.54 0.86 3.75
CA PHE A 114 5.78 2.08 4.53
C PHE A 114 4.88 2.12 5.77
N PHE A 115 3.58 1.90 5.61
CA PHE A 115 2.63 1.98 6.71
C PHE A 115 2.85 0.92 7.79
N SER A 116 3.47 -0.21 7.47
CA SER A 116 3.80 -1.23 8.46
C SER A 116 5.15 -1.01 9.15
N THR A 117 6.06 -0.21 8.58
CA THR A 117 7.45 -0.11 9.07
C THR A 117 7.91 1.31 9.45
N GLY A 118 7.24 2.33 8.93
CA GLY A 118 7.67 3.73 8.93
C GLY A 118 8.94 3.99 8.09
N ASP A 119 9.39 3.04 7.26
CA ASP A 119 10.64 3.16 6.52
C ASP A 119 10.49 3.97 5.24
N THR A 120 11.16 5.12 5.17
CA THR A 120 11.05 6.08 4.06
C THR A 120 11.68 5.56 2.76
N GLN A 121 12.43 4.44 2.76
CA GLN A 121 12.91 3.84 1.51
C GLN A 121 11.75 3.46 0.57
N TYR A 122 10.59 3.09 1.12
CA TYR A 122 9.41 2.77 0.33
C TYR A 122 8.77 4.02 -0.26
N LEU A 123 8.82 5.16 0.46
CA LEU A 123 8.42 6.46 -0.07
C LEU A 123 9.35 6.89 -1.21
N GLN A 124 10.65 6.64 -1.12
CA GLN A 124 11.60 6.91 -2.21
C GLN A 124 11.24 6.15 -3.48
N LYS A 125 10.82 4.88 -3.36
CA LYS A 125 10.37 4.08 -4.52
C LYS A 125 9.12 4.67 -5.17
N ILE A 126 8.15 5.12 -4.38
CA ILE A 126 6.92 5.77 -4.88
C ILE A 126 7.25 7.12 -5.53
N LEU A 127 8.08 7.94 -4.88
CA LEU A 127 8.48 9.25 -5.42
C LEU A 127 9.25 9.12 -6.72
N ARG A 128 10.15 8.12 -6.84
CA ARG A 128 10.78 7.79 -8.13
C ARG A 128 9.74 7.46 -9.20
N ASN A 129 8.74 6.63 -8.87
CA ASN A 129 7.70 6.26 -9.82
C ASN A 129 6.89 7.48 -10.30
N ALA A 130 6.74 8.53 -9.47
CA ALA A 130 6.04 9.76 -9.82
C ALA A 130 6.63 10.47 -11.07
N SER A 131 7.90 10.23 -11.41
CA SER A 131 8.49 10.76 -12.64
C SER A 131 7.84 10.22 -13.92
N TYR A 132 7.17 9.06 -13.85
CA TYR A 132 6.44 8.50 -14.99
C TYR A 132 5.13 9.23 -15.30
N ALA A 133 4.70 10.20 -14.49
CA ALA A 133 3.49 10.99 -14.76
C ALA A 133 3.55 11.79 -16.08
N SER A 134 4.75 12.01 -16.62
CA SER A 134 4.97 12.63 -17.93
C SER A 134 4.93 11.64 -19.10
N ASN A 135 4.86 10.32 -18.85
CA ASN A 135 4.81 9.32 -19.90
C ASN A 135 3.52 9.46 -20.73
N ARG A 136 3.66 9.41 -22.07
CA ARG A 136 2.54 9.48 -23.03
C ARG A 136 2.49 8.28 -23.98
N GLU A 137 3.39 7.32 -23.81
CA GLU A 137 3.54 6.15 -24.67
C GLU A 137 2.90 4.89 -24.05
N ASP A 138 3.09 4.71 -22.75
CA ASP A 138 2.61 3.56 -21.98
C ASP A 138 1.62 4.02 -20.90
N LEU A 139 0.36 3.60 -21.04
CA LEU A 139 -0.72 3.95 -20.11
C LEU A 139 -0.42 3.46 -18.69
N ASN A 140 0.13 2.26 -18.54
CA ASN A 140 0.42 1.70 -17.23
C ASN A 140 1.54 2.48 -16.53
N LEU A 141 2.59 2.89 -17.24
CA LEU A 141 3.62 3.77 -16.68
C LEU A 141 3.06 5.15 -16.32
N PHE A 142 2.25 5.75 -17.21
CA PHE A 142 1.58 7.01 -16.91
C PHE A 142 0.74 6.91 -15.63
N LEU A 143 -0.15 5.91 -15.54
CA LEU A 143 -1.01 5.69 -14.37
C LEU A 143 -0.18 5.39 -13.11
N THR A 144 0.96 4.71 -13.25
CA THR A 144 1.87 4.47 -12.13
C THR A 144 2.45 5.76 -11.58
N GLY A 145 2.93 6.67 -12.44
CA GLY A 145 3.46 7.96 -11.97
C GLY A 145 2.37 8.91 -11.47
N ALA A 146 1.24 8.97 -12.18
CA ALA A 146 0.07 9.74 -11.80
C ALA A 146 -0.47 9.34 -10.40
N SER A 147 -0.67 8.04 -10.17
CA SER A 147 -1.12 7.53 -8.88
C SER A 147 -0.10 7.77 -7.76
N ALA A 148 1.20 7.69 -8.05
CA ALA A 148 2.25 8.05 -7.11
C ALA A 148 2.15 9.52 -6.68
N LYS A 149 2.03 10.47 -7.62
CA LYS A 149 1.85 11.90 -7.30
C LYS A 149 0.60 12.13 -6.44
N TRP A 150 -0.54 11.60 -6.89
CA TRP A 150 -1.81 11.77 -6.18
C TRP A 150 -1.77 11.20 -4.76
N SER A 151 -1.24 10.00 -4.60
CA SER A 151 -1.19 9.34 -3.29
C SER A 151 -0.18 10.00 -2.35
N LEU A 152 0.99 10.43 -2.84
CA LEU A 152 1.94 11.23 -2.03
C LEU A 152 1.31 12.54 -1.57
N CYS A 153 0.57 13.23 -2.45
CA CYS A 153 -0.12 14.47 -2.13
C CYS A 153 -1.19 14.26 -1.06
N SER A 154 -1.98 13.18 -1.19
CA SER A 154 -3.02 12.81 -0.23
C SER A 154 -2.44 12.42 1.13
N ASN A 155 -1.40 11.59 1.15
CA ASN A 155 -0.79 11.09 2.38
C ASN A 155 0.07 12.13 3.09
N ALA A 156 0.73 13.05 2.39
CA ALA A 156 1.47 14.16 3.01
C ALA A 156 0.59 15.09 3.86
N LYS A 157 -0.73 15.10 3.61
CA LYS A 157 -1.71 15.86 4.41
C LYS A 157 -2.08 15.18 5.72
N GLN A 158 -1.93 13.86 5.79
CA GLN A 158 -2.41 13.02 6.89
C GLN A 158 -1.25 12.45 7.73
N HIS A 159 -0.07 12.29 7.12
CA HIS A 159 1.12 11.70 7.73
C HIS A 159 2.29 12.68 7.71
N GLN A 160 2.66 13.17 8.89
CA GLN A 160 3.76 14.13 9.04
C GLN A 160 5.09 13.58 8.48
N LEU A 161 5.37 12.28 8.67
CA LEU A 161 6.58 11.65 8.17
C LEU A 161 6.67 11.67 6.63
N VAL A 162 5.53 11.55 5.92
CA VAL A 162 5.48 11.66 4.46
C VAL A 162 5.79 13.09 4.03
N LYS A 163 5.21 14.07 4.72
CA LYS A 163 5.47 15.49 4.45
C LYS A 163 6.94 15.85 4.66
N ASP A 164 7.52 15.42 5.78
CA ASP A 164 8.92 15.68 6.12
C ASP A 164 9.86 15.03 5.11
N PHE A 165 9.56 13.78 4.70
CA PHE A 165 10.29 13.09 3.64
C PHE A 165 10.30 13.89 2.32
N LEU A 166 9.15 14.40 1.88
CA LEU A 166 9.05 15.19 0.65
C LEU A 166 9.82 16.52 0.75
N LEU A 167 9.72 17.23 1.88
CA LEU A 167 10.42 18.49 2.10
C LEU A 167 11.95 18.36 2.11
N GLN A 168 12.47 17.17 2.39
CA GLN A 168 13.91 16.90 2.49
C GLN A 168 14.46 16.19 1.23
N ASN A 169 13.62 15.93 0.23
CA ASN A 169 14.03 15.16 -0.93
C ASN A 169 14.70 16.04 -2.00
N GLU A 170 16.02 16.04 -2.04
CA GLU A 170 16.79 16.81 -3.03
C GLU A 170 16.83 16.13 -4.42
N GLU A 171 16.71 14.81 -4.49
CA GLU A 171 16.81 14.06 -5.76
C GLU A 171 15.62 14.32 -6.68
N TYR A 172 14.41 14.44 -6.10
CA TYR A 172 13.16 14.67 -6.83
C TYR A 172 12.48 15.97 -6.37
N GLU A 173 13.26 17.01 -6.09
CA GLU A 173 12.80 18.29 -5.53
C GLU A 173 11.60 18.87 -6.29
N GLU A 174 11.66 18.99 -7.62
CA GLU A 174 10.57 19.56 -8.43
C GLU A 174 9.24 18.78 -8.27
N ILE A 175 9.31 17.44 -8.28
CA ILE A 175 8.13 16.59 -8.09
C ILE A 175 7.62 16.69 -6.66
N ALA A 176 8.53 16.74 -5.68
CA ALA A 176 8.17 16.88 -4.27
C ALA A 176 7.47 18.23 -4.00
N GLU A 177 7.98 19.33 -4.55
CA GLU A 177 7.37 20.66 -4.47
C GLU A 177 5.97 20.68 -5.10
N GLU A 178 5.81 20.11 -6.29
CA GLU A 178 4.52 19.99 -6.96
C GLU A 178 3.51 19.22 -6.08
N VAL A 179 3.90 18.04 -5.59
CA VAL A 179 3.07 17.20 -4.71
C VAL A 179 2.66 17.93 -3.43
N LEU A 180 3.55 18.73 -2.84
CA LEU A 180 3.30 19.46 -1.60
C LEU A 180 2.41 20.70 -1.79
N THR A 181 2.40 21.29 -2.99
CA THR A 181 1.66 22.53 -3.30
C THR A 181 0.27 22.27 -3.88
N MET A 182 0.08 21.16 -4.59
CA MET A 182 -1.20 20.83 -5.22
C MET A 182 -2.24 20.25 -4.25
N LYS A 183 -3.49 20.18 -4.72
CA LYS A 183 -4.54 19.38 -4.05
C LYS A 183 -4.70 18.04 -4.77
N PRO A 184 -5.05 16.95 -4.05
CA PRO A 184 -5.37 15.68 -4.68
C PRO A 184 -6.43 15.79 -5.78
N SER A 185 -7.44 16.65 -5.60
CA SER A 185 -8.46 16.92 -6.62
C SER A 185 -7.90 17.55 -7.90
N ASP A 186 -6.85 18.38 -7.78
CA ASP A 186 -6.24 19.05 -8.93
C ASP A 186 -5.43 18.03 -9.75
N LEU A 187 -4.69 17.17 -9.07
CA LEU A 187 -3.97 16.04 -9.68
C LEU A 187 -4.94 15.04 -10.33
N GLU A 188 -6.04 14.70 -9.66
CA GLU A 188 -7.06 13.80 -10.22
C GLU A 188 -7.66 14.35 -11.53
N ASN A 189 -7.97 15.65 -11.56
CA ASN A 189 -8.45 16.32 -12.77
C ASN A 189 -7.40 16.31 -13.89
N GLU A 190 -6.13 16.53 -13.56
CA GLU A 190 -5.03 16.44 -14.53
C GLU A 190 -4.92 15.04 -15.15
N ILE A 191 -4.98 14.00 -14.32
CA ILE A 191 -4.95 12.61 -14.77
C ILE A 191 -6.09 12.34 -15.75
N TYR A 192 -7.31 12.73 -15.39
CA TYR A 192 -8.48 12.57 -16.26
C TYR A 192 -8.29 13.29 -17.61
N ASN A 193 -7.80 14.53 -17.59
CA ASN A 193 -7.59 15.31 -18.81
C ASN A 193 -6.53 14.68 -19.71
N VAL A 194 -5.40 14.25 -19.17
CA VAL A 194 -4.34 13.59 -19.94
C VAL A 194 -4.85 12.30 -20.58
N VAL A 195 -5.54 11.43 -19.83
CA VAL A 195 -6.11 10.18 -20.40
C VAL A 195 -7.09 10.48 -21.52
N LYS A 196 -7.94 11.50 -21.34
CA LYS A 196 -8.92 11.92 -22.34
C LYS A 196 -8.23 12.45 -23.61
N GLU A 197 -7.22 13.29 -23.47
CA GLU A 197 -6.47 13.87 -24.58
C GLU A 197 -5.70 12.82 -25.38
N GLU A 198 -5.01 11.90 -24.71
CA GLU A 198 -4.24 10.86 -25.38
C GLU A 198 -5.14 9.86 -26.12
N ARG A 199 -6.28 9.47 -25.51
CA ARG A 199 -7.28 8.67 -26.21
C ARG A 199 -7.86 9.37 -27.44
N ALA A 200 -8.08 10.68 -27.37
CA ALA A 200 -8.54 11.46 -28.52
C ALA A 200 -7.50 11.51 -29.66
N LYS A 201 -6.20 11.37 -29.34
CA LYS A 201 -5.11 11.25 -30.32
C LYS A 201 -4.97 9.83 -30.89
N GLY A 202 -5.73 8.86 -30.37
CA GLY A 202 -5.61 7.45 -30.74
C GLY A 202 -4.49 6.70 -30.01
N ASN A 203 -3.88 7.32 -28.99
CA ASN A 203 -2.98 6.65 -28.06
C ASN A 203 -3.81 5.92 -26.98
N TRP A 204 -3.27 4.88 -26.36
CA TRP A 204 -3.89 4.19 -25.21
C TRP A 204 -5.34 3.71 -25.45
N LEU A 205 -5.54 3.05 -26.60
CA LEU A 205 -6.80 2.41 -27.00
C LEU A 205 -7.17 1.24 -26.09
#